data_AF-A0A1D7XH93-F1
#
_entry.id   AF-A0A1D7XH93-F1
#
_cell.length_a   1.000
_cell.length_b   1.000
_cell.length_c   1.000
_cell.angle_alpha   90.00
_cell.angle_beta   90.00
_cell.angle_gamma   90.00
#
_symmetry.space_group_name_H-M   'P 1'
#
loop_
_entity.id
_entity.type
_entity.pdbx_description
1 polymer ?
#
loop_
_entity_poly.entity_id
_entity_poly.type
_entity_poly.pdbx_seq_one_letter_code
_entity_poly.pdbx_strand_id
1 'polypeptide(L)'
;MSTLNINQIYKLDKIFTEEYFYSSLPKPPILKLSNIQEFLSHYKEQIHKQKTSGEHLDFKTNQIYTSEFFFDDNQYYKISWNIDKAEQIIAESNAPVVKLELKKISQSIFEKDITLSHLNFAKHNNKPIIVAFYEPTQQYIPIDGNHRAYARLKENKKTIDAYILSPQGHMLAMCSTLDYALYMFAHNLNVLGNYACGEIDYNKFMDEMYRF
;
A
#
# COMPACT_ATOMS: atom_id res chain seq x y z
N MET A 1 8.97 23.13 -3.47
CA MET A 1 9.04 22.09 -4.51
C MET A 1 9.99 21.02 -4.02
N SER A 2 9.47 19.92 -3.46
CA SER A 2 10.29 18.74 -3.15
C SER A 2 10.34 17.87 -4.39
N THR A 3 11.49 17.83 -5.06
CA THR A 3 11.82 16.77 -5.98
C THR A 3 11.76 15.45 -5.19
N LEU A 4 10.89 14.52 -5.60
CA LEU A 4 10.93 13.15 -5.10
C LEU A 4 12.35 12.65 -5.31
N ASN A 5 13.06 12.34 -4.23
CA ASN A 5 14.38 11.72 -4.31
C ASN A 5 14.17 10.26 -4.76
N ILE A 6 14.13 10.05 -6.07
CA ILE A 6 13.90 8.77 -6.77
C ILE A 6 14.93 7.69 -6.36
N ASN A 7 16.01 8.06 -5.66
CA ASN A 7 17.14 7.19 -5.41
C ASN A 7 16.91 6.10 -4.35
N GLN A 8 15.80 6.09 -3.60
CA GLN A 8 15.49 5.04 -2.62
C GLN A 8 14.00 4.69 -2.55
N ILE A 9 13.43 4.25 -3.68
CA ILE A 9 12.03 3.76 -3.76
C ILE A 9 11.88 2.39 -3.07
N TYR A 10 12.94 1.57 -3.04
CA TYR A 10 12.94 0.29 -2.34
C TYR A 10 14.35 -0.20 -2.03
N LYS A 11 14.45 -1.13 -1.07
CA LYS A 11 15.61 -1.96 -0.75
C LYS A 11 15.10 -3.39 -0.55
N LEU A 12 15.24 -4.24 -1.58
CA LEU A 12 14.62 -5.57 -1.62
C LEU A 12 15.62 -6.69 -2.00
N ASP A 13 16.93 -6.40 -1.98
CA ASP A 13 17.95 -7.31 -2.53
C ASP A 13 17.93 -8.71 -1.91
N LYS A 14 17.56 -8.83 -0.62
CA LYS A 14 17.52 -10.10 0.09
C LYS A 14 16.21 -10.86 -0.14
N ILE A 15 15.12 -10.15 -0.46
CA ILE A 15 13.78 -10.74 -0.57
C ILE A 15 13.67 -11.68 -1.78
N PHE A 16 14.44 -11.44 -2.84
CA PHE A 16 14.39 -12.25 -4.07
C PHE A 16 15.11 -13.61 -3.97
N THR A 17 15.15 -14.21 -2.78
CA THR A 17 15.80 -15.50 -2.53
C THR A 17 14.81 -16.49 -1.93
N GLU A 18 14.92 -17.76 -2.34
CA GLU A 18 14.15 -18.87 -1.74
C GLU A 18 14.37 -18.95 -0.22
N GLU A 19 15.61 -18.74 0.25
CA GLU A 19 15.97 -18.75 1.66
C GLU A 19 15.21 -17.68 2.46
N TYR A 20 15.17 -16.44 1.96
CA TYR A 20 14.42 -15.37 2.60
C TYR A 20 12.92 -15.67 2.62
N PHE A 21 12.36 -16.15 1.51
CA PHE A 21 10.94 -16.49 1.43
C PHE A 21 10.55 -17.50 2.52
N TYR A 22 11.23 -18.64 2.62
CA TYR A 22 10.87 -19.66 3.60
C TYR A 22 11.17 -19.25 5.05
N SER A 23 12.24 -18.47 5.28
CA SER A 23 12.58 -18.00 6.64
C SER A 23 11.64 -16.88 7.14
N SER A 24 10.93 -16.20 6.24
CA SER A 24 9.96 -15.15 6.58
C SER A 24 8.52 -15.66 6.77
N LEU A 25 8.25 -16.94 6.51
CA LEU A 25 6.91 -17.50 6.70
C LEU A 25 6.52 -17.54 8.18
N PRO A 26 5.24 -17.26 8.52
CA PRO A 26 4.78 -17.23 9.92
C PRO A 26 4.78 -18.61 10.58
N LYS A 27 4.83 -19.69 9.78
CA LYS A 27 4.88 -21.08 10.25
C LYS A 27 5.64 -21.95 9.23
N PRO A 28 6.11 -23.14 9.62
CA PRO A 28 6.79 -24.05 8.70
C PRO A 28 5.90 -24.38 7.48
N PRO A 29 6.46 -24.31 6.26
CA PRO A 29 5.70 -24.64 5.05
C PRO A 29 5.33 -26.12 5.05
N ILE A 30 4.09 -26.43 4.65
CA ILE A 30 3.64 -27.81 4.41
C ILE A 30 3.90 -28.24 2.97
N LEU A 31 4.13 -27.27 2.07
CA LEU A 31 4.44 -27.48 0.66
C LEU A 31 5.72 -26.72 0.29
N LYS A 32 6.68 -27.43 -0.29
CA LYS A 32 7.83 -26.80 -0.94
C LYS A 32 7.47 -26.44 -2.38
N LEU A 33 7.50 -25.16 -2.69
CA LEU A 33 7.28 -24.61 -4.03
C LEU A 33 8.56 -24.76 -4.86
N SER A 34 8.54 -25.61 -5.89
CA SER A 34 9.72 -25.94 -6.70
C SER A 34 10.16 -24.81 -7.65
N ASN A 35 9.28 -23.88 -7.97
CA ASN A 35 9.51 -22.78 -8.92
C ASN A 35 9.61 -21.41 -8.23
N ILE A 36 9.75 -21.37 -6.90
CA ILE A 36 9.75 -20.10 -6.15
C ILE A 36 10.92 -19.19 -6.55
N GLN A 37 12.12 -19.73 -6.76
CA GLN A 37 13.26 -18.92 -7.16
C GLN A 37 13.09 -18.32 -8.56
N GLU A 38 12.45 -19.03 -9.48
CA GLU A 38 12.10 -18.52 -10.81
C GLU A 38 11.09 -17.38 -10.70
N PHE A 39 10.03 -17.58 -9.91
CA PHE A 39 9.03 -16.55 -9.60
C PHE A 39 9.67 -15.28 -9.03
N LEU A 40 10.54 -15.41 -8.02
CA LEU A 40 11.22 -14.28 -7.38
C LEU A 40 12.15 -13.56 -8.37
N SER A 41 12.85 -14.31 -9.23
CA SER A 41 13.72 -13.75 -10.28
C SER A 41 12.91 -12.95 -11.30
N HIS A 42 11.77 -13.49 -11.74
CA HIS A 42 10.88 -12.80 -12.67
C HIS A 42 10.40 -11.46 -12.10
N TYR A 43 9.96 -11.42 -10.84
CA TYR A 43 9.55 -10.17 -10.20
C TYR A 43 10.69 -9.17 -10.05
N LYS A 44 11.89 -9.64 -9.70
CA LYS A 44 13.09 -8.79 -9.62
C LYS A 44 13.37 -8.10 -10.96
N GLU A 45 13.26 -8.85 -12.06
CA GLU A 45 13.44 -8.31 -13.41
C GLU A 45 12.35 -7.29 -13.78
N GLN A 46 11.08 -7.59 -13.50
CA GLN A 46 9.97 -6.66 -13.78
C GLN A 46 10.13 -5.36 -12.99
N ILE A 47 10.39 -5.44 -11.68
CA ILE A 47 10.61 -4.26 -10.82
C ILE A 47 11.81 -3.45 -11.32
N HIS A 48 12.91 -4.11 -11.69
CA HIS A 48 14.08 -3.42 -12.23
C HIS A 48 13.76 -2.71 -13.55
N LYS A 49 13.04 -3.38 -14.47
CA LYS A 49 12.61 -2.80 -15.74
C LYS A 49 11.76 -1.55 -15.53
N GLN A 50 10.76 -1.60 -14.64
CA GLN A 50 9.89 -0.44 -14.35
C GLN A 50 10.65 0.70 -13.66
N LYS A 51 11.67 0.38 -12.83
CA LYS A 51 12.55 1.41 -12.26
C LYS A 51 13.37 2.12 -13.33
N THR A 52 13.84 1.40 -14.34
CA THR A 52 14.68 1.97 -15.41
C THR A 52 13.89 2.70 -16.49
N SER A 53 12.62 2.34 -16.73
CA SER A 53 11.79 3.00 -17.75
C SER A 53 11.41 4.44 -17.39
N GLY A 54 11.42 4.79 -16.10
CA GLY A 54 11.17 6.16 -15.65
C GLY A 54 9.78 6.68 -16.02
N GLU A 55 8.82 5.77 -16.28
CA GLU A 55 7.44 6.13 -16.61
C GLU A 55 6.77 6.78 -15.40
N HIS A 56 6.87 8.10 -15.34
CA HIS A 56 6.07 8.92 -14.47
C HIS A 56 4.73 9.18 -15.17
N LEU A 57 3.64 8.77 -14.55
CA LEU A 57 2.32 9.20 -15.00
C LEU A 57 2.25 10.73 -14.83
N ASP A 58 1.99 11.45 -15.92
CA ASP A 58 1.87 12.91 -15.91
C ASP A 58 0.56 13.30 -15.19
N PHE A 59 0.67 14.02 -14.08
CA PHE A 59 -0.48 14.39 -13.25
C PHE A 59 -0.67 15.90 -13.21
N LYS A 60 -1.91 16.34 -13.44
CA LYS A 60 -2.31 17.76 -13.51
C LYS A 60 -2.08 18.54 -12.19
N THR A 61 -1.89 17.84 -11.07
CA THR A 61 -1.71 18.39 -9.73
C THR A 61 -0.80 17.46 -8.89
N ASN A 62 0.01 18.07 -8.01
CA ASN A 62 1.12 17.43 -7.30
C ASN A 62 0.77 16.89 -5.90
N GLN A 63 -0.51 16.64 -5.57
CA GLN A 63 -0.83 16.07 -4.26
C GLN A 63 -0.55 14.57 -4.27
N ILE A 64 0.66 14.23 -3.79
CA ILE A 64 1.15 12.85 -3.70
C ILE A 64 1.29 12.49 -2.22
N TYR A 65 0.72 11.35 -1.85
CA TYR A 65 0.99 10.70 -0.58
C TYR A 65 1.87 9.47 -0.80
N THR A 66 2.93 9.32 -0.01
CA THR A 66 3.83 8.17 -0.09
C THR A 66 3.87 7.47 1.27
N SER A 67 3.73 6.15 1.26
CA SER A 67 3.90 5.30 2.44
C SER A 67 5.03 4.31 2.25
N GLU A 68 5.75 4.01 3.34
CA GLU A 68 6.81 3.01 3.38
C GLU A 68 6.27 1.71 3.98
N PHE A 69 6.55 0.60 3.31
CA PHE A 69 6.17 -0.74 3.73
C PHE A 69 7.44 -1.57 3.97
N PHE A 70 7.48 -2.25 5.11
CA PHE A 70 8.66 -2.99 5.56
C PHE A 70 8.36 -4.48 5.54
N PHE A 71 9.26 -5.26 4.94
CA PHE A 71 9.31 -6.70 5.14
C PHE A 71 10.14 -7.05 6.38
N ASP A 72 11.19 -6.28 6.64
CA ASP A 72 11.99 -6.30 7.87
C ASP A 72 12.69 -4.94 8.08
N ASP A 73 13.50 -4.82 9.13
CA ASP A 73 14.24 -3.59 9.49
C ASP A 73 15.12 -3.02 8.37
N ASN A 74 15.49 -3.84 7.39
CA ASN A 74 16.43 -3.54 6.32
C ASN A 74 15.84 -3.70 4.94
N GLN A 75 14.62 -4.21 4.79
CA GLN A 75 13.99 -4.45 3.50
C GLN A 75 12.64 -3.73 3.44
N TYR A 76 12.52 -2.77 2.51
CA TYR A 76 11.34 -1.93 2.39
C TYR A 76 11.07 -1.54 0.95
N TYR A 77 9.87 -1.05 0.72
CA TYR A 77 9.47 -0.38 -0.52
C TYR A 77 8.51 0.76 -0.21
N LYS A 78 8.35 1.67 -1.17
CA LYS A 78 7.43 2.79 -1.07
C LYS A 78 6.34 2.65 -2.12
N ILE A 79 5.13 3.02 -1.74
CA ILE A 79 4.02 3.20 -2.68
C ILE A 79 3.57 4.64 -2.60
N SER A 80 3.40 5.25 -3.78
CA SER A 80 2.89 6.61 -3.91
C SER A 80 1.53 6.63 -4.58
N TRP A 81 0.62 7.42 -4.02
CA TRP A 81 -0.73 7.65 -4.54
C TRP A 81 -0.91 9.11 -4.94
N ASN A 82 -1.53 9.33 -6.08
CA ASN A 82 -2.02 10.63 -6.51
C ASN A 82 -3.41 10.86 -5.91
N ILE A 83 -3.54 11.89 -5.07
CA ILE A 83 -4.77 12.16 -4.33
C ILE A 83 -5.88 12.67 -5.25
N ASP A 84 -5.55 13.48 -6.26
CA ASP A 84 -6.55 14.00 -7.19
C ASP A 84 -7.15 12.87 -8.05
N LYS A 85 -6.33 11.88 -8.42
CA LYS A 85 -6.80 10.66 -9.10
C LYS A 85 -7.66 9.80 -8.19
N ALA A 86 -7.30 9.68 -6.91
CA ALA A 86 -8.13 9.01 -5.92
C ALA A 86 -9.52 9.69 -5.78
N GLU A 87 -9.56 11.02 -5.77
CA GLU A 87 -10.81 11.79 -5.77
C GLU A 87 -11.64 11.58 -7.05
N GLN A 88 -11.00 11.54 -8.21
CA GLN A 88 -11.67 11.21 -9.48
C GLN A 88 -12.31 9.82 -9.43
N ILE A 89 -11.56 8.81 -8.97
CA ILE A 89 -12.05 7.43 -8.84
C ILE A 89 -13.25 7.36 -7.89
N ILE A 90 -13.22 8.09 -6.77
CA ILE A 90 -14.36 8.19 -5.84
C ILE A 90 -15.59 8.77 -6.54
N ALA A 91 -15.41 9.85 -7.31
CA ALA A 91 -16.49 10.50 -8.02
C ALA A 91 -17.09 9.61 -9.13
N GLU A 92 -16.23 8.98 -9.94
CA GLU A 92 -16.63 8.12 -11.06
C GLU A 92 -17.34 6.83 -10.58
N SER A 93 -16.87 6.25 -9.48
CA SER A 93 -17.46 5.04 -8.90
C SER A 93 -18.67 5.30 -8.01
N ASN A 94 -18.98 6.56 -7.71
CA ASN A 94 -19.97 6.95 -6.69
C ASN A 94 -19.72 6.23 -5.35
N ALA A 95 -18.46 6.17 -4.91
CA ALA A 95 -18.11 5.46 -3.68
C ALA A 95 -18.84 6.06 -2.47
N PRO A 96 -19.48 5.25 -1.61
CA PRO A 96 -20.21 5.77 -0.46
C PRO A 96 -19.25 6.26 0.63
N VAL A 97 -19.68 7.28 1.36
CA VAL A 97 -19.04 7.65 2.63
C VAL A 97 -19.40 6.63 3.70
N VAL A 98 -18.41 6.13 4.42
CA VAL A 98 -18.59 5.20 5.53
C VAL A 98 -18.01 5.74 6.82
N LYS A 99 -18.51 5.26 7.97
CA LYS A 99 -17.92 5.52 9.29
C LYS A 99 -16.80 4.51 9.54
N LEU A 100 -15.55 4.94 9.42
CA LEU A 100 -14.38 4.13 9.70
C LEU A 100 -13.99 4.23 11.17
N GLU A 101 -13.76 3.10 11.84
CA GLU A 101 -13.21 3.07 13.19
C GLU A 101 -11.76 3.58 13.20
N LEU A 102 -11.48 4.60 14.01
CA LEU A 102 -10.17 5.25 14.05
C LEU A 102 -9.04 4.30 14.51
N LYS A 103 -9.36 3.28 15.33
CA LYS A 103 -8.39 2.24 15.73
C LYS A 103 -7.81 1.45 14.53
N LYS A 104 -8.52 1.38 13.40
CA LYS A 104 -8.08 0.67 12.20
C LYS A 104 -6.96 1.40 11.45
N ILE A 105 -6.83 2.71 11.68
CA ILE A 105 -5.85 3.57 11.00
C ILE A 105 -4.89 4.26 11.96
N SER A 106 -5.08 4.13 13.27
CA SER A 106 -4.28 4.84 14.27
C SER A 106 -2.80 4.48 14.24
N GLN A 107 -2.47 3.25 13.84
CA GLN A 107 -1.07 2.80 13.72
C GLN A 107 -0.36 3.39 12.49
N SER A 108 -1.12 3.90 11.52
CA SER A 108 -0.60 4.50 10.28
C SER A 108 -0.53 6.03 10.36
N ILE A 109 -0.97 6.63 11.48
CA ILE A 109 -0.97 8.08 11.69
C ILE A 109 0.11 8.41 12.72
N PHE A 110 1.22 9.00 12.26
CA PHE A 110 2.30 9.40 13.14
C PHE A 110 2.27 10.90 13.42
N GLU A 111 2.43 11.28 14.69
CA GLU A 111 2.45 12.69 15.13
C GLU A 111 3.54 13.51 14.41
N LYS A 112 4.68 12.89 14.09
CA LYS A 112 5.79 13.53 13.34
C LYS A 112 5.37 14.04 11.95
N ASP A 113 4.34 13.44 11.35
CA ASP A 113 3.84 13.78 10.02
C ASP A 113 2.72 14.84 10.08
N ILE A 114 2.40 15.33 11.29
CA ILE A 114 1.33 16.28 11.54
C ILE A 114 1.89 17.68 11.80
N THR A 115 1.54 18.60 10.91
CA THR A 115 1.78 20.02 11.10
C THR A 115 0.79 20.58 12.14
N LEU A 116 1.28 20.86 13.35
CA LEU A 116 0.44 21.31 14.47
C LEU A 116 -0.39 22.57 14.14
N SER A 117 0.15 23.50 13.34
CA SER A 117 -0.55 24.72 12.91
C SER A 117 -1.82 24.43 12.09
N HIS A 118 -1.91 23.28 11.43
CA HIS A 118 -3.08 22.87 10.63
C HIS A 118 -4.18 22.21 11.46
N LEU A 119 -3.92 21.88 12.74
CA LEU A 119 -4.87 21.15 13.57
C LEU A 119 -6.12 21.97 13.91
N ASN A 120 -5.99 23.28 14.11
CA ASN A 120 -7.14 24.13 14.42
C ASN A 120 -8.14 24.15 13.24
N PHE A 121 -7.66 24.14 12.00
CA PHE A 121 -8.51 24.01 10.82
C PHE A 121 -9.04 22.58 10.65
N ALA A 122 -8.20 21.57 10.86
CA ALA A 122 -8.56 20.17 10.68
C ALA A 122 -9.69 19.71 11.64
N LYS A 123 -9.76 20.25 12.86
CA LYS A 123 -10.83 19.95 13.83
C LYS A 123 -12.22 20.27 13.30
N HIS A 124 -12.36 21.39 12.59
CA HIS A 124 -13.65 21.85 12.06
C HIS A 124 -13.94 21.36 10.65
N ASN A 125 -12.97 20.71 10.00
CA ASN A 125 -13.14 20.17 8.66
C ASN A 125 -13.83 18.80 8.71
N ASN A 126 -15.04 18.73 8.16
CA ASN A 126 -15.86 17.50 8.09
C ASN A 126 -15.74 16.77 6.74
N LYS A 127 -14.82 17.17 5.85
CA LYS A 127 -14.56 16.42 4.61
C LYS A 127 -14.13 14.99 4.98
N PRO A 128 -14.75 13.95 4.39
CA PRO A 128 -14.30 12.57 4.58
C PRO A 128 -12.80 12.41 4.26
N ILE A 129 -12.13 11.49 4.96
CA ILE A 129 -10.75 11.10 4.62
C ILE A 129 -10.76 10.10 3.45
N ILE A 130 -9.63 9.92 2.78
CA ILE A 130 -9.49 8.90 1.73
C ILE A 130 -8.56 7.82 2.26
N VAL A 131 -9.00 6.57 2.16
CA VAL A 131 -8.29 5.41 2.71
C VAL A 131 -8.14 4.36 1.62
N ALA A 132 -6.92 3.88 1.42
CA ALA A 132 -6.64 2.70 0.59
C ALA A 132 -6.72 1.44 1.47
N PHE A 133 -7.52 0.45 1.05
CA PHE A 133 -7.44 -0.89 1.66
C PHE A 133 -6.28 -1.67 1.03
N TYR A 134 -5.15 -1.71 1.75
CA TYR A 134 -3.90 -2.27 1.29
C TYR A 134 -3.83 -3.79 1.55
N GLU A 135 -4.26 -4.56 0.55
CA GLU A 135 -4.38 -6.02 0.62
C GLU A 135 -3.10 -6.77 1.05
N PRO A 136 -1.87 -6.42 0.61
CA PRO A 136 -0.67 -7.18 1.00
C PRO A 136 -0.44 -7.30 2.52
N THR A 137 -0.89 -6.31 3.29
CA THR A 137 -0.79 -6.30 4.77
C THR A 137 -2.16 -6.26 5.45
N GLN A 138 -3.27 -6.30 4.69
CA GLN A 138 -4.65 -6.17 5.19
C GLN A 138 -4.89 -4.89 6.02
N GLN A 139 -4.22 -3.79 5.65
CA GLN A 139 -4.24 -2.54 6.40
C GLN A 139 -5.07 -1.45 5.71
N TYR A 140 -5.61 -0.54 6.52
CA TYR A 140 -6.24 0.69 6.04
C TYR A 140 -5.22 1.82 6.07
N ILE A 141 -4.83 2.33 4.91
CA ILE A 141 -3.81 3.37 4.77
C ILE A 141 -4.49 4.71 4.45
N PRO A 142 -4.49 5.70 5.36
CA PRO A 142 -5.04 7.02 5.07
C PRO A 142 -4.11 7.77 4.11
N ILE A 143 -4.57 7.93 2.86
CA ILE A 143 -3.81 8.63 1.82
C ILE A 143 -4.16 10.12 1.75
N ASP A 144 -5.36 10.53 2.19
CA ASP A 144 -5.73 11.94 2.42
C ASP A 144 -6.37 12.14 3.79
N GLY A 145 -6.15 13.32 4.37
CA GLY A 145 -6.83 13.75 5.60
C GLY A 145 -6.17 13.25 6.90
N ASN A 146 -4.88 12.93 6.88
CA ASN A 146 -4.11 12.52 8.05
C ASN A 146 -4.24 13.49 9.24
N HIS A 147 -4.18 14.82 9.01
CA HIS A 147 -4.41 15.83 10.06
C HIS A 147 -5.83 15.78 10.63
N ARG A 148 -6.85 15.49 9.80
CA ARG A 148 -8.24 15.34 10.25
C ARG A 148 -8.38 14.11 11.13
N ALA A 149 -7.85 12.97 10.69
CA ALA A 149 -7.86 11.73 11.47
C ALA A 149 -7.12 11.88 12.80
N TYR A 150 -5.96 12.52 12.80
CA TYR A 150 -5.18 12.81 14.01
C TYR A 150 -5.93 13.72 14.99
N ALA A 151 -6.55 14.80 14.49
CA ALA A 151 -7.34 15.70 15.32
C ALA A 151 -8.49 14.95 16.02
N ARG A 152 -9.18 14.04 15.31
CA ARG A 152 -10.26 13.21 15.87
C ARG A 152 -9.76 12.20 16.89
N LEU A 153 -8.58 11.61 16.69
CA LEU A 153 -7.92 10.77 17.70
C LEU A 153 -7.64 11.55 18.99
N LYS A 154 -7.09 12.78 18.90
CA LYS A 154 -6.84 13.63 20.07
C LYS A 154 -8.10 14.06 20.80
N GLU A 155 -9.23 14.14 20.10
CA GLU A 155 -10.56 14.40 20.68
C GLU A 155 -11.24 13.14 21.23
N ASN A 156 -10.55 12.00 21.29
CA ASN A 156 -11.08 10.70 21.71
C ASN A 156 -12.33 10.26 20.92
N LYS A 157 -12.47 10.70 19.67
CA LYS A 157 -13.52 10.20 18.78
C LYS A 157 -13.20 8.74 18.41
N LYS A 158 -14.25 7.94 18.21
CA LYS A 158 -14.12 6.53 17.85
C LYS A 158 -14.11 6.29 16.35
N THR A 159 -14.72 7.20 15.59
CA THR A 159 -14.95 7.04 14.15
C THR A 159 -14.71 8.34 13.38
N ILE A 160 -14.43 8.20 12.08
CA ILE A 160 -14.33 9.31 11.13
C ILE A 160 -15.04 8.93 9.83
N ASP A 161 -15.58 9.92 9.12
CA ASP A 161 -16.12 9.72 7.78
C ASP A 161 -14.98 9.48 6.79
N ALA A 162 -15.10 8.44 5.97
CA ALA A 162 -14.07 8.02 5.03
C ALA A 162 -14.66 7.51 3.72
N TYR A 163 -13.94 7.70 2.62
CA TYR A 163 -14.03 6.87 1.44
C TYR A 163 -12.98 5.76 1.55
N ILE A 164 -13.39 4.52 1.30
CA ILE A 164 -12.49 3.37 1.29
C ILE A 164 -12.37 2.89 -0.16
N LEU A 165 -11.18 3.07 -0.73
CA LEU A 165 -10.86 2.54 -2.04
C LEU A 165 -10.53 1.04 -1.94
N SER A 166 -11.17 0.26 -2.80
CA SER A 166 -10.84 -1.17 -2.98
C SER A 166 -9.40 -1.34 -3.49
N PRO A 167 -8.83 -2.56 -3.44
CA PRO A 167 -7.54 -2.87 -4.06
C PRO A 167 -7.41 -2.31 -5.48
N GLN A 168 -8.39 -2.64 -6.34
CA GLN A 168 -8.42 -2.18 -7.73
C GLN A 168 -8.57 -0.65 -7.81
N GLY A 169 -9.41 -0.06 -6.95
CA GLY A 169 -9.65 1.38 -6.93
C GLY A 169 -8.40 2.17 -6.55
N HIS A 170 -7.72 1.79 -5.46
CA HIS A 170 -6.52 2.52 -5.05
C HIS A 170 -5.31 2.20 -5.92
N MET A 171 -5.25 1.01 -6.53
CA MET A 171 -4.22 0.70 -7.53
C MET A 171 -4.28 1.73 -8.64
N LEU A 172 -5.46 1.99 -9.22
CA LEU A 172 -5.61 3.02 -10.26
C LEU A 172 -5.10 4.39 -9.82
N ALA A 173 -5.14 4.74 -8.53
CA ALA A 173 -4.62 5.99 -8.01
C ALA A 173 -3.08 6.03 -7.83
N MET A 174 -2.35 4.93 -8.03
CA MET A 174 -0.89 4.88 -7.86
C MET A 174 -0.14 5.70 -8.92
N CYS A 175 1.02 6.24 -8.53
CA CYS A 175 1.75 7.23 -9.32
C CYS A 175 2.58 6.66 -10.48
N SER A 176 2.98 5.39 -10.43
CA SER A 176 3.88 4.81 -11.43
C SER A 176 3.66 3.32 -11.61
N THR A 177 4.03 2.79 -12.78
CA THR A 177 4.09 1.33 -13.06
C THR A 177 4.97 0.58 -12.07
N LEU A 178 5.99 1.24 -11.50
CA LEU A 178 6.81 0.69 -10.43
C LEU A 178 6.02 0.51 -9.13
N ASP A 179 5.18 1.47 -8.73
CA ASP A 179 4.30 1.32 -7.56
C ASP A 179 3.36 0.11 -7.74
N TYR A 180 2.77 -0.06 -8.93
CA TYR A 180 1.93 -1.23 -9.24
C TYR A 180 2.72 -2.54 -9.14
N ALA A 181 3.93 -2.59 -9.72
CA ALA A 181 4.78 -3.79 -9.69
C ALA A 181 5.18 -4.17 -8.26
N LEU A 182 5.51 -3.19 -7.42
CA LEU A 182 5.85 -3.40 -6.00
C LEU A 182 4.64 -3.88 -5.20
N TYR A 183 3.46 -3.30 -5.44
CA TYR A 183 2.21 -3.76 -4.82
C TYR A 183 1.89 -5.21 -5.18
N MET A 184 1.90 -5.54 -6.48
CA MET A 184 1.62 -6.89 -6.97
C MET A 184 2.63 -7.90 -6.41
N PHE A 185 3.90 -7.52 -6.33
CA PHE A 185 4.94 -8.36 -5.72
C PHE A 185 4.62 -8.66 -4.27
N ALA A 186 4.33 -7.65 -3.46
CA ALA A 186 4.03 -7.82 -2.05
C ALA A 186 2.77 -8.67 -1.83
N HIS A 187 1.71 -8.43 -2.62
CA HIS A 187 0.48 -9.22 -2.59
C HIS A 187 0.74 -10.69 -2.91
N ASN A 188 1.36 -10.96 -4.05
CA ASN A 188 1.59 -12.33 -4.51
C ASN A 188 2.55 -13.09 -3.61
N LEU A 189 3.53 -12.40 -2.99
CA LEU A 189 4.41 -13.04 -2.01
C LEU A 189 3.62 -13.51 -0.77
N ASN A 190 2.65 -12.73 -0.32
CA ASN A 190 1.74 -13.11 0.77
C ASN A 190 0.86 -14.31 0.36
N VAL A 191 0.24 -14.26 -0.82
CA VAL A 191 -0.59 -15.35 -1.37
C VAL A 191 0.21 -16.65 -1.50
N LEU A 192 1.44 -16.58 -2.02
CA LEU A 192 2.36 -17.73 -2.08
C LEU A 192 2.70 -18.28 -0.70
N GLY A 193 2.96 -17.40 0.27
CA GLY A 193 3.23 -17.78 1.65
C GLY A 193 2.05 -18.53 2.27
N ASN A 194 0.83 -18.00 2.11
CA ASN A 194 -0.41 -18.63 2.58
C ASN A 194 -0.61 -20.00 1.94
N TYR A 195 -0.37 -20.12 0.63
CA TYR A 195 -0.48 -21.40 -0.07
C TYR A 195 0.59 -22.42 0.40
N ALA A 196 1.86 -22.02 0.51
CA ALA A 196 2.94 -22.87 1.02
C ALA A 196 2.68 -23.36 2.46
N CYS A 197 1.99 -22.53 3.25
CA CYS A 197 1.58 -22.78 4.62
C CYS A 197 0.26 -23.57 4.75
N GLY A 198 -0.45 -23.84 3.64
CA GLY A 198 -1.73 -24.53 3.63
C GLY A 198 -2.91 -23.73 4.19
N GLU A 199 -2.80 -22.40 4.25
CA GLU A 199 -3.90 -21.52 4.67
C GLU A 199 -4.95 -21.33 3.58
N ILE A 200 -4.55 -21.51 2.32
CA ILE A 200 -5.42 -21.46 1.15
C ILE A 200 -5.17 -22.69 0.27
N ASP A 201 -6.21 -23.12 -0.44
CA ASP A 201 -6.11 -24.19 -1.43
C ASP A 201 -5.60 -23.67 -2.79
N TYR A 202 -5.39 -24.59 -3.73
CA TYR A 202 -4.88 -24.24 -5.06
C TYR A 202 -5.84 -23.36 -5.86
N ASN A 203 -7.16 -23.52 -5.72
CA ASN A 203 -8.12 -22.73 -6.48
C ASN A 203 -8.07 -21.27 -6.01
N LYS A 204 -8.11 -21.07 -4.69
CA LYS A 204 -8.00 -19.75 -4.08
C LYS A 204 -6.65 -19.10 -4.38
N PHE A 205 -5.56 -19.88 -4.35
CA PHE A 205 -4.24 -19.43 -4.79
C PHE A 205 -4.27 -18.89 -6.23
N MET A 206 -4.88 -19.61 -7.17
CA MET A 206 -4.93 -19.18 -8.57
C MET A 206 -5.81 -17.95 -8.81
N ASP A 207 -6.86 -17.78 -7.99
CA ASP A 207 -7.79 -16.65 -8.07
C ASP A 207 -7.22 -15.36 -7.45
N GLU A 208 -6.42 -15.46 -6.40
CA GLU A 208 -5.88 -14.29 -5.66
C GLU A 208 -4.58 -13.74 -6.27
N MET A 209 -3.89 -14.47 -7.14
CA MET A 209 -2.63 -14.02 -7.74
C MET A 209 -2.84 -12.94 -8.81
N TYR A 210 -2.19 -11.79 -8.65
CA TYR A 210 -2.08 -10.80 -9.72
C TYR A 210 -1.15 -11.31 -10.84
N ARG A 211 -1.49 -10.98 -12.08
CA ARG A 211 -0.69 -11.30 -13.26
C ARG A 211 -0.21 -10.01 -13.92
N PHE A 212 1.04 -10.00 -14.36
CA PHE A 212 1.58 -8.93 -15.22
C PHE A 212 0.98 -9.03 -16.63
#